data_AF-A0A1H2WZJ5-F1
#
_entry.id   AF-A0A1H2WZJ5-F1
#
_cell.length_a   1.000
_cell.length_b   1.000
_cell.length_c   1.000
_cell.angle_alpha   90.00
_cell.angle_beta   90.00
_cell.angle_gamma   90.00
#
_symmetry.space_group_name_H-M   'P 1'
#
loop_
_entity.id
_entity.type
_entity.pdbx_description
1 polymer ?
#
loop_
_entity_poly.entity_id
_entity_poly.type
_entity_poly.pdbx_seq_one_letter_code
_entity_poly.pdbx_strand_id
1 'polypeptide(L)'
;MLKYFLKKTILFIGLIFLTPAPTAMGNSLENLAKALAKIRGEVETLQTQLDTEKEKHGSRISALNSQLADLSVEERRQKMSIEKLQHSIEKMTGDAKKAEQSGENLKPVLLAILKDYKQYIQTGFPFKTEDRIKAVENLENNVVNQTIDPNKAINQAWSLIEDEIRLSKENGIYQQTISLSGEKMLVDIAKLGTVFLFFQTRDNRVGMAKRDTHNG
;
A
#
# COMPACT_ATOMS: atom_id res chain seq x y z
N MET A 1 28.90 40.75 79.69
CA MET A 1 29.31 42.17 79.69
C MET A 1 29.72 42.53 78.26
N LEU A 2 29.25 43.57 77.60
CA LEU A 2 28.28 44.61 77.92
C LEU A 2 27.92 45.22 76.56
N LYS A 3 26.78 44.81 75.99
CA LYS A 3 26.05 45.67 75.06
C LYS A 3 25.70 46.96 75.80
N TYR A 4 25.54 48.06 75.08
CA TYR A 4 25.12 49.38 75.58
C TYR A 4 26.15 50.08 76.47
N PHE A 5 26.93 50.99 75.90
CA PHE A 5 27.20 52.25 76.59
C PHE A 5 27.54 53.35 75.58
N LEU A 6 26.77 54.43 75.67
CA LEU A 6 27.10 55.77 75.17
C LEU A 6 26.82 56.12 73.70
N LYS A 7 25.56 55.92 73.34
CA LYS A 7 24.73 56.97 72.74
C LYS A 7 24.82 58.25 73.61
N LYS A 8 24.87 59.44 72.99
CA LYS A 8 24.80 60.81 73.56
C LYS A 8 26.07 61.38 74.21
N THR A 9 26.74 62.26 73.46
CA THR A 9 27.16 63.64 73.84
C THR A 9 27.81 64.21 72.56
N ILE A 10 27.11 64.95 71.68
CA ILE A 10 26.59 66.32 71.86
C ILE A 10 27.65 67.20 72.51
N LEU A 11 28.21 68.13 71.74
CA LEU A 11 28.06 69.59 71.93
C LEU A 11 29.35 70.37 71.59
N PHE A 12 29.20 71.35 70.68
CA PHE A 12 29.87 72.66 70.64
C PHE A 12 31.34 72.81 70.20
N ILE A 13 31.49 73.27 68.95
CA ILE A 13 32.24 74.48 68.53
C ILE A 13 31.34 75.05 67.39
N GLY A 14 30.51 76.09 67.52
CA GLY A 14 30.80 77.48 67.92
C GLY A 14 31.60 78.18 66.81
N LEU A 15 31.24 79.27 66.13
CA LEU A 15 30.13 80.21 66.15
C LEU A 15 30.43 81.19 64.97
N ILE A 16 29.43 81.53 64.16
CA ILE A 16 29.28 82.75 63.32
C ILE A 16 30.31 83.05 62.20
N PHE A 17 29.84 82.94 60.95
CA PHE A 17 29.71 84.11 60.07
C PHE A 17 28.43 83.96 59.23
N LEU A 18 27.45 84.80 59.54
CA LEU A 18 26.27 85.02 58.71
C LEU A 18 26.69 85.96 57.58
N THR A 19 26.89 85.41 56.38
CA THR A 19 27.07 86.19 55.15
C THR A 19 26.06 85.69 54.11
N PRO A 20 25.06 86.50 53.68
CA PRO A 20 24.32 86.20 52.47
C PRO A 20 25.19 86.61 51.29
N ALA A 21 25.84 85.65 50.64
CA ALA A 21 26.60 85.86 49.42
C ALA A 21 26.35 84.70 48.45
N PRO A 22 26.40 84.98 47.15
CA PRO A 22 25.43 84.49 46.19
C PRO A 22 25.75 83.10 45.65
N THR A 23 24.71 82.47 45.14
CA THR A 23 24.66 81.26 44.32
C THR A 23 25.84 81.13 43.34
N ALA A 24 26.88 80.40 43.73
CA ALA A 24 27.94 79.92 42.84
C ALA A 24 28.13 78.39 42.92
N MET A 25 27.06 77.66 43.29
CA MET A 25 26.96 76.19 43.25
C MET A 25 25.94 75.69 42.20
N GLY A 26 25.62 76.50 41.18
CA GLY A 26 24.66 76.11 40.13
C GLY A 26 25.26 75.13 39.11
N ASN A 27 26.44 75.44 38.56
CA ASN A 27 26.96 74.75 37.37
C ASN A 27 27.44 73.31 37.60
N SER A 28 27.94 72.95 38.78
CA SER A 28 28.36 71.57 39.10
C SER A 28 27.17 70.67 39.46
N LEU A 29 26.20 71.23 40.19
CA LEU A 29 24.94 70.56 40.53
C LEU A 29 24.09 70.31 39.29
N GLU A 30 24.05 71.27 38.37
CA GLU A 30 23.34 71.15 37.09
C GLU A 30 23.96 70.09 36.17
N ASN A 31 25.30 70.01 36.09
CA ASN A 31 25.99 68.97 35.34
C ASN A 31 25.78 67.57 35.94
N LEU A 32 25.80 67.42 37.26
CA LEU A 32 25.47 66.16 37.93
C LEU A 32 24.01 65.76 37.74
N ALA A 33 23.08 66.73 37.80
CA ALA A 33 21.66 66.50 37.51
C ALA A 33 21.45 66.06 36.06
N LYS A 34 22.18 66.64 35.10
CA LYS A 34 22.14 66.27 33.69
C LYS A 34 22.73 64.88 33.43
N ALA A 35 23.83 64.51 34.11
CA ALA A 35 24.41 63.17 34.04
C ALA A 35 23.49 62.11 34.69
N LEU A 36 22.86 62.42 35.83
CA LEU A 36 21.89 61.56 36.48
C LEU A 36 20.65 61.34 35.61
N ALA A 37 20.14 62.39 34.97
CA ALA A 37 19.03 62.29 34.02
C ALA A 37 19.39 61.43 32.80
N LYS A 38 20.62 61.57 32.29
CA LYS A 38 21.12 60.74 31.18
C LYS A 38 21.22 59.26 31.56
N ILE A 39 21.84 58.95 32.70
CA ILE A 39 21.97 57.57 33.20
C ILE A 39 20.58 56.99 33.47
N ARG A 40 19.64 57.78 34.01
CA ARG A 40 18.26 57.33 34.21
C ARG A 40 17.57 57.01 32.89
N GLY A 41 17.72 57.86 31.87
CA GLY A 41 17.21 57.59 30.53
C GLY A 41 17.84 56.34 29.90
N GLU A 42 19.16 56.15 30.04
CA GLU A 42 19.86 54.94 29.58
C GLU A 42 19.35 53.68 30.30
N VAL A 43 19.16 53.73 31.62
CA VAL A 43 18.57 52.63 32.40
C VAL A 43 17.13 52.34 31.97
N GLU A 44 16.31 53.36 31.76
CA GLU A 44 14.93 53.19 31.28
C GLU A 44 14.91 52.56 29.86
N THR A 45 15.82 52.95 28.97
CA THR A 45 15.94 52.33 27.64
C THR A 45 16.42 50.88 27.70
N LEU A 46 17.41 50.58 28.54
CA LEU A 46 17.93 49.23 28.75
C LEU A 46 16.88 48.32 29.39
N GLN A 47 16.08 48.85 30.34
CA GLN A 47 14.95 48.12 30.92
C GLN A 47 13.91 47.78 29.85
N THR A 48 13.54 48.75 29.02
CA THR A 48 12.58 48.53 27.92
C THR A 48 13.10 47.49 26.91
N GLN A 49 14.38 47.55 26.55
CA GLN A 49 15.02 46.57 25.67
C GLN A 49 15.05 45.17 26.29
N LEU A 50 15.37 45.08 27.58
CA LEU A 50 15.41 43.84 28.32
C LEU A 50 14.02 43.20 28.44
N ASP A 51 12.98 44.00 28.67
CA ASP A 51 11.60 43.52 28.70
C ASP A 51 11.15 43.05 27.31
N THR A 52 11.51 43.79 26.26
CA THR A 52 11.24 43.39 24.86
C THR A 52 11.94 42.07 24.51
N GLU A 53 13.21 41.89 24.87
CA GLU A 53 13.93 40.63 24.62
C GLU A 53 13.37 39.48 25.45
N LYS A 54 12.96 39.71 26.71
CA LYS A 54 12.26 38.71 27.51
C LYS A 54 10.95 38.27 26.84
N GLU A 55 10.16 39.21 26.31
CA GLU A 55 8.93 38.91 25.60
C GLU A 55 9.19 38.12 24.30
N LYS A 56 10.21 38.51 23.53
CA LYS A 56 10.67 37.74 22.34
C LYS A 56 11.13 36.34 22.69
N HIS A 57 11.86 36.17 23.79
CA HIS A 57 12.29 34.84 24.23
C HIS A 57 11.11 34.01 24.74
N GLY A 58 10.19 34.59 25.50
CA GLY A 58 8.97 33.92 25.96
C GLY A 58 8.09 33.45 24.81
N SER A 59 7.87 34.32 23.81
CA SER A 59 7.13 33.97 22.60
C SER A 59 7.81 32.88 21.78
N ARG A 60 9.15 32.94 21.59
CA ARG A 60 9.90 31.86 20.92
C ARG A 60 9.80 30.52 21.64
N ILE A 61 9.93 30.51 22.96
CA ILE A 61 9.80 29.28 23.76
C ILE A 61 8.39 28.70 23.60
N SER A 62 7.35 29.54 23.68
CA SER A 62 5.96 29.10 23.46
C SER A 62 5.77 28.48 22.07
N ALA A 63 6.28 29.13 21.01
CA ALA A 63 6.22 28.62 19.65
C ALA A 63 6.96 27.29 19.47
N LEU A 64 8.17 27.16 20.03
CA LEU A 64 8.94 25.92 19.98
C LEU A 64 8.26 24.78 20.75
N ASN A 65 7.63 25.08 21.90
CA ASN A 65 6.86 24.09 22.65
C ASN A 65 5.64 23.60 21.86
N SER A 66 4.95 24.50 21.15
CA SER A 66 3.85 24.11 20.25
C SER A 66 4.35 23.19 19.13
N GLN A 67 5.45 23.55 18.47
CA GLN A 67 6.04 22.71 17.42
C GLN A 67 6.48 21.33 17.95
N LEU A 68 7.05 21.28 19.15
CA LEU A 68 7.43 20.02 19.79
C LEU A 68 6.19 19.16 20.10
N ALA A 69 5.10 19.78 20.57
CA ALA A 69 3.85 19.07 20.81
C ALA A 69 3.29 18.50 19.50
N ASP A 70 3.25 19.29 18.43
CA ASP A 70 2.79 18.87 17.11
C ASP A 70 3.62 17.71 16.55
N LEU A 71 4.96 17.83 16.60
CA LEU A 71 5.87 16.77 16.19
C LEU A 71 5.68 15.49 17.00
N SER A 72 5.44 15.59 18.31
CA SER A 72 5.17 14.42 19.15
C SER A 72 3.86 13.70 18.78
N VAL A 73 2.84 14.46 18.37
CA VAL A 73 1.56 13.89 17.89
C VAL A 73 1.80 13.17 16.57
N GLU A 74 2.55 13.79 15.66
CA GLU A 74 2.87 13.21 14.36
C GLU A 74 3.71 11.94 14.50
N GLU A 75 4.71 11.94 15.37
CA GLU A 75 5.50 10.74 15.69
C GLU A 75 4.61 9.59 16.18
N ARG A 76 3.67 9.87 17.09
CA ARG A 76 2.71 8.86 17.57
C ARG A 76 1.82 8.33 16.45
N ARG A 77 1.36 9.19 15.55
CA ARG A 77 0.55 8.78 14.38
C ARG A 77 1.36 7.89 13.43
N GLN A 78 2.61 8.26 13.15
CA GLN A 78 3.49 7.48 12.29
C GLN A 78 3.80 6.12 12.90
N LYS A 79 4.10 6.04 14.21
CA LYS A 79 4.29 4.77 14.92
C LYS A 79 3.06 3.86 14.80
N MET A 80 1.86 4.40 15.06
CA MET A 80 0.62 3.63 14.90
C MET A 80 0.38 3.19 13.46
N SER A 81 0.76 4.01 12.48
CA SER A 81 0.69 3.64 11.06
C SER A 81 1.63 2.49 10.74
N ILE A 82 2.87 2.53 11.22
CA ILE A 82 3.86 1.46 11.07
C ILE A 82 3.34 0.15 11.68
N GLU A 83 2.81 0.18 12.89
CA GLU A 83 2.23 -1.01 13.55
C GLU A 83 1.07 -1.60 12.73
N LYS A 84 0.17 -0.75 12.21
CA LYS A 84 -0.92 -1.19 11.33
C LYS A 84 -0.41 -1.80 10.03
N LEU A 85 0.62 -1.21 9.41
CA LEU A 85 1.23 -1.73 8.20
C LEU A 85 1.92 -3.07 8.45
N GLN A 86 2.65 -3.21 9.56
CA GLN A 86 3.26 -4.48 9.96
C GLN A 86 2.22 -5.57 10.18
N HIS A 87 1.13 -5.27 10.88
CA HIS A 87 0.04 -6.22 11.06
C HIS A 87 -0.63 -6.59 9.72
N SER A 88 -0.80 -5.63 8.82
CA SER A 88 -1.32 -5.89 7.47
C SER A 88 -0.39 -6.80 6.67
N ILE A 89 0.93 -6.59 6.74
CA ILE A 89 1.93 -7.46 6.10
C ILE A 89 1.83 -8.87 6.68
N GLU A 90 1.79 -9.01 8.01
CA GLU A 90 1.68 -10.31 8.66
C GLU A 90 0.41 -11.05 8.21
N LYS A 91 -0.74 -10.36 8.20
CA LYS A 91 -2.00 -10.94 7.70
C LYS A 91 -1.90 -11.37 6.23
N MET A 92 -1.40 -10.49 5.36
CA MET A 92 -1.23 -10.79 3.93
C MET A 92 -0.27 -11.97 3.70
N THR A 93 0.82 -12.07 4.45
CA THR A 93 1.75 -13.21 4.36
C THR A 93 1.13 -14.50 4.87
N GLY A 94 0.31 -14.44 5.93
CA GLY A 94 -0.47 -15.58 6.43
C GLY A 94 -1.49 -16.07 5.40
N ASP A 95 -2.20 -15.15 4.76
CA ASP A 95 -3.18 -15.47 3.71
C ASP A 95 -2.48 -16.01 2.45
N ALA A 96 -1.32 -15.46 2.06
CA ALA A 96 -0.52 -15.96 0.95
C ALA A 96 -0.03 -17.40 1.19
N LYS A 97 0.47 -17.71 2.40
CA LYS A 97 0.88 -19.08 2.76
C LYS A 97 -0.29 -20.07 2.70
N LYS A 98 -1.48 -19.68 3.17
CA LYS A 98 -2.69 -20.52 3.08
C LYS A 98 -3.11 -20.75 1.63
N ALA A 99 -3.02 -19.72 0.79
CA ALA A 99 -3.31 -19.83 -0.64
C ALA A 99 -2.30 -20.76 -1.34
N GLU A 100 -1.02 -20.66 -1.01
CA GLU A 100 0.05 -21.54 -1.52
C GLU A 100 -0.16 -22.99 -1.11
N GLN A 101 -0.41 -23.25 0.18
CA GLN A 101 -0.74 -24.59 0.69
C GLN A 101 -2.00 -25.17 0.04
N SER A 102 -3.02 -24.35 -0.19
CA SER A 102 -4.23 -24.79 -0.88
C SER A 102 -3.92 -25.11 -2.35
N GLY A 103 -3.15 -24.26 -3.03
CA GLY A 103 -2.75 -24.45 -4.42
C GLY A 103 -1.93 -25.72 -4.67
N GLU A 104 -0.96 -26.03 -3.80
CA GLU A 104 -0.16 -27.25 -3.86
C GLU A 104 -1.02 -28.52 -3.68
N ASN A 105 -2.03 -28.48 -2.82
CA ASN A 105 -2.98 -29.59 -2.66
C ASN A 105 -3.94 -29.74 -3.85
N LEU A 106 -4.27 -28.64 -4.52
CA LEU A 106 -5.18 -28.63 -5.66
C LEU A 106 -4.52 -29.10 -6.96
N LYS A 107 -3.22 -28.87 -7.13
CA LYS A 107 -2.45 -29.29 -8.32
C LYS A 107 -2.61 -30.78 -8.69
N PRO A 108 -2.37 -31.75 -7.79
CA PRO A 108 -2.50 -33.16 -8.14
C PRO A 108 -3.93 -33.56 -8.50
N VAL A 109 -4.94 -32.97 -7.83
CA VAL A 109 -6.35 -33.21 -8.13
C VAL A 109 -6.71 -32.68 -9.52
N LEU A 110 -6.25 -31.47 -9.86
CA LEU A 110 -6.47 -30.87 -11.17
C LEU A 110 -5.86 -31.72 -12.28
N LEU A 111 -4.63 -32.20 -12.11
CA LEU A 111 -3.96 -33.06 -13.08
C LEU A 111 -4.71 -34.39 -13.28
N ALA A 112 -5.25 -34.98 -12.21
CA ALA A 112 -6.10 -36.17 -12.32
C ALA A 112 -7.36 -35.90 -13.15
N ILE A 113 -8.06 -34.78 -12.88
CA ILE A 113 -9.27 -34.39 -13.64
C ILE A 113 -8.95 -34.14 -15.12
N LEU A 114 -7.86 -33.43 -15.43
CA LEU A 114 -7.45 -33.17 -16.82
C LEU A 114 -7.11 -34.46 -17.57
N LYS A 115 -6.50 -35.43 -16.89
CA LYS A 115 -6.21 -36.75 -17.46
C LYS A 115 -7.50 -37.52 -17.78
N ASP A 116 -8.45 -37.55 -16.85
CA ASP A 116 -9.75 -38.20 -17.05
C ASP A 116 -10.52 -37.53 -18.20
N TYR A 117 -10.47 -36.19 -18.28
CA TYR A 117 -11.07 -35.43 -19.36
C TYR A 117 -10.42 -35.72 -20.72
N LYS A 118 -9.09 -35.84 -20.78
CA LYS A 118 -8.37 -36.24 -22.00
C LYS A 118 -8.80 -37.63 -22.47
N GLN A 119 -8.95 -38.58 -21.55
CA GLN A 119 -9.44 -39.93 -21.86
C GLN A 119 -10.89 -39.91 -22.36
N TYR A 120 -11.74 -39.06 -21.78
CA TYR A 120 -13.11 -38.84 -22.26
C TYR A 120 -13.13 -38.30 -23.71
N ILE A 121 -12.29 -37.33 -24.04
CA ILE A 121 -12.20 -36.79 -25.41
C ILE A 121 -11.76 -37.87 -26.42
N GLN A 122 -10.79 -38.71 -26.04
CA GLN A 122 -10.26 -39.78 -26.90
C GLN A 122 -11.27 -40.90 -27.17
N THR A 123 -12.06 -41.26 -26.15
CA THR A 123 -13.09 -42.32 -26.26
C THR A 123 -14.46 -41.79 -26.69
N GLY A 124 -14.61 -40.47 -26.69
CA GLY A 124 -15.83 -39.74 -26.95
C GLY A 124 -16.08 -39.46 -28.42
N PHE A 125 -16.78 -38.36 -28.66
CA PHE A 125 -17.25 -37.97 -29.97
C PHE A 125 -16.11 -37.42 -30.85
N PRO A 126 -15.88 -37.93 -32.08
CA PRO A 126 -14.71 -37.60 -32.90
C PRO A 126 -14.87 -36.27 -33.67
N PHE A 127 -14.99 -35.17 -32.94
CA PHE A 127 -15.12 -33.83 -33.51
C PHE A 127 -14.06 -32.89 -32.94
N LYS A 128 -13.27 -32.25 -33.81
CA LYS A 128 -12.15 -31.36 -33.43
C LYS A 128 -11.27 -31.92 -32.28
N THR A 129 -11.07 -33.23 -32.27
CA THR A 129 -10.39 -33.94 -31.17
C THR A 129 -8.96 -33.42 -30.96
N GLU A 130 -8.25 -33.11 -32.05
CA GLU A 130 -6.89 -32.55 -31.97
C GLU A 130 -6.84 -31.20 -31.24
N ASP A 131 -7.74 -30.27 -31.56
CA ASP A 131 -7.77 -28.93 -30.95
C ASP A 131 -8.13 -29.01 -29.47
N ARG A 132 -9.08 -29.88 -29.11
CA ARG A 132 -9.48 -30.09 -27.72
C ARG A 132 -8.37 -30.73 -26.89
N ILE A 133 -7.69 -31.74 -27.42
CA ILE A 133 -6.55 -32.36 -26.75
C ILE A 133 -5.42 -31.33 -26.56
N LYS A 134 -5.11 -30.52 -27.58
CA LYS A 134 -4.11 -29.45 -27.47
C LYS A 134 -4.49 -28.43 -26.38
N ALA A 135 -5.76 -28.05 -26.26
CA ALA A 135 -6.20 -27.13 -25.22
C ALA A 135 -5.99 -27.69 -23.81
N VAL A 136 -6.26 -28.98 -23.61
CA VAL A 136 -6.01 -29.68 -22.34
C VAL A 136 -4.51 -29.80 -22.06
N GLU A 137 -3.71 -30.19 -23.05
CA GLU A 137 -2.25 -30.30 -22.92
C GLU A 137 -1.59 -28.95 -22.62
N ASN A 138 -2.06 -27.87 -23.24
CA ASN A 138 -1.58 -26.52 -22.95
C ASN A 138 -1.86 -26.15 -21.49
N LEU A 139 -3.07 -26.45 -20.98
CA LEU A 139 -3.41 -26.19 -19.59
C LEU A 139 -2.59 -27.06 -18.63
N GLU A 140 -2.41 -28.35 -18.95
CA GLU A 140 -1.58 -29.28 -18.18
C GLU A 140 -0.13 -28.78 -18.09
N ASN A 141 0.48 -28.40 -19.22
CA ASN A 141 1.83 -27.84 -19.26
C ASN A 141 1.95 -26.56 -18.45
N ASN A 142 0.95 -25.67 -18.52
CA ASN A 142 0.95 -24.43 -17.75
C ASN A 142 0.86 -24.67 -16.24
N VAL A 143 0.13 -25.70 -15.81
CA VAL A 143 0.03 -26.12 -14.40
C VAL A 143 1.32 -26.80 -13.94
N VAL A 144 1.92 -27.65 -14.77
CA VAL A 144 3.19 -28.33 -14.47
C VAL A 144 4.33 -27.32 -14.31
N ASN A 145 4.46 -26.39 -15.27
CA ASN A 145 5.48 -25.34 -15.30
C ASN A 145 5.25 -24.19 -14.31
N GLN A 146 4.19 -24.25 -13.49
CA GLN A 146 3.80 -23.21 -12.52
C GLN A 146 3.62 -21.81 -13.15
N THR A 147 3.26 -21.75 -14.43
CA THR A 147 3.04 -20.48 -15.16
C THR A 147 1.74 -19.80 -14.74
N ILE A 148 0.79 -20.55 -14.18
CA ILE A 148 -0.54 -20.08 -13.80
C ILE A 148 -0.83 -20.45 -12.34
N ASP A 149 -1.48 -19.55 -11.60
CA ASP A 149 -1.99 -19.82 -10.25
C ASP A 149 -2.95 -21.03 -10.25
N PRO A 150 -2.83 -21.98 -9.32
CA PRO A 150 -3.67 -23.18 -9.28
C PRO A 150 -5.18 -22.88 -9.28
N ASN A 151 -5.63 -21.81 -8.62
CA ASN A 151 -7.05 -21.45 -8.58
C ASN A 151 -7.53 -20.96 -9.96
N LYS A 152 -6.70 -20.19 -10.67
CA LYS A 152 -7.00 -19.77 -12.04
C LYS A 152 -7.02 -20.95 -13.00
N ALA A 153 -6.13 -21.92 -12.82
CA ALA A 153 -6.08 -23.11 -13.63
C ALA A 153 -7.35 -23.97 -13.49
N ILE A 154 -7.94 -24.06 -12.28
CA ILE A 154 -9.23 -24.73 -12.05
C ILE A 154 -10.35 -24.03 -12.84
N ASN A 155 -10.43 -22.71 -12.77
CA ASN A 155 -11.46 -21.96 -13.52
C ASN A 155 -11.31 -22.18 -15.03
N GLN A 156 -10.08 -22.24 -15.54
CA GLN A 156 -9.82 -22.52 -16.94
C GLN A 156 -10.20 -23.96 -17.32
N ALA A 157 -9.91 -24.94 -16.46
CA ALA A 157 -10.35 -26.32 -16.66
C ALA A 157 -11.87 -26.43 -16.70
N TRP A 158 -12.57 -25.72 -15.81
CA TRP A 158 -14.03 -25.67 -15.80
C TRP A 158 -14.60 -25.07 -17.09
N SER A 159 -14.00 -23.98 -17.59
CA SER A 159 -14.39 -23.38 -18.87
C SER A 159 -14.24 -24.37 -20.03
N LEU A 160 -13.17 -25.17 -20.07
CA LEU A 160 -12.99 -26.19 -21.11
C LEU A 160 -14.06 -27.30 -21.04
N ILE A 161 -14.46 -27.69 -19.83
CA ILE A 161 -15.51 -28.69 -19.62
C ILE A 161 -16.87 -28.11 -20.01
N GLU A 162 -17.15 -26.85 -19.67
CA GLU A 162 -18.37 -26.14 -20.08
C GLU A 162 -18.44 -26.01 -21.61
N ASP A 163 -17.32 -25.70 -22.25
CA ASP A 163 -17.20 -25.66 -23.71
C ASP A 163 -17.54 -27.03 -24.32
N GLU A 164 -17.07 -28.13 -23.74
CA GLU A 164 -17.41 -29.48 -24.18
C GLU A 164 -18.90 -29.79 -24.03
N ILE A 165 -19.51 -29.40 -22.91
CA ILE A 165 -20.94 -29.60 -22.67
C ILE A 165 -21.77 -28.77 -23.66
N ARG A 166 -21.40 -27.51 -23.88
CA ARG A 166 -22.05 -26.65 -24.88
C ARG A 166 -21.91 -27.25 -26.26
N LEU A 167 -20.69 -27.65 -26.63
CA LEU A 167 -20.40 -28.30 -27.88
C LEU A 167 -21.33 -29.51 -28.04
N SER A 168 -21.48 -30.37 -27.04
CA SER A 168 -22.35 -31.56 -27.13
C SER A 168 -23.82 -31.26 -27.51
N LYS A 169 -24.32 -30.05 -27.22
CA LYS A 169 -25.70 -29.62 -27.47
C LYS A 169 -25.89 -28.84 -28.76
N GLU A 170 -24.81 -28.38 -29.39
CA GLU A 170 -24.87 -27.56 -30.59
C GLU A 170 -25.11 -28.41 -31.85
N ASN A 171 -26.06 -27.98 -32.67
CA ASN A 171 -26.27 -28.45 -34.03
C ASN A 171 -25.66 -27.43 -34.99
N GLY A 172 -24.87 -27.88 -35.96
CA GLY A 172 -24.23 -26.96 -36.90
C GLY A 172 -23.46 -27.66 -38.00
N ILE A 173 -23.11 -26.88 -39.03
CA ILE A 173 -22.27 -27.33 -40.14
C ILE A 173 -20.88 -26.74 -39.94
N TYR A 174 -19.85 -27.59 -39.97
CA TYR A 174 -18.47 -27.22 -39.67
C TYR A 174 -17.51 -27.82 -40.68
N GLN A 175 -16.49 -27.07 -41.07
CA GLN A 175 -15.40 -27.62 -41.88
C GLN A 175 -14.35 -28.28 -41.00
N GLN A 176 -14.00 -29.52 -41.32
CA GLN A 176 -12.94 -30.27 -40.64
C GLN A 176 -12.15 -31.08 -41.66
N THR A 177 -10.86 -31.23 -41.43
CA THR A 177 -10.04 -32.17 -42.20
C THR A 177 -10.16 -33.55 -41.57
N ILE A 178 -10.59 -34.54 -42.36
CA ILE A 178 -10.63 -35.95 -41.95
C ILE A 178 -9.72 -36.78 -42.86
N SER A 179 -9.15 -37.84 -42.34
CA SER A 179 -8.40 -38.81 -43.14
C SER A 179 -9.37 -39.84 -43.72
N LEU A 180 -9.69 -39.73 -45.02
CA LEU A 180 -10.55 -40.67 -45.72
C LEU A 180 -9.68 -41.54 -46.64
N SER A 181 -9.63 -42.86 -46.41
CA SER A 181 -8.79 -43.80 -47.19
C SER A 181 -7.29 -43.45 -47.23
N GLY A 182 -6.76 -42.84 -46.16
CA GLY A 182 -5.35 -42.47 -46.04
C GLY A 182 -4.98 -41.06 -46.54
N GLU A 183 -5.93 -40.34 -47.15
CA GLU A 183 -5.72 -38.97 -47.63
C GLU A 183 -6.47 -37.95 -46.74
N LYS A 184 -5.79 -36.86 -46.37
CA LYS A 184 -6.38 -35.78 -45.56
C LYS A 184 -7.21 -34.87 -46.46
N MET A 185 -8.53 -34.93 -46.31
CA MET A 185 -9.47 -34.14 -47.10
C MET A 185 -10.30 -33.22 -46.21
N LEU A 186 -10.50 -31.98 -46.66
CA LEU A 186 -11.41 -31.03 -46.03
C LEU A 186 -12.85 -31.39 -46.39
N VAL A 187 -13.68 -31.63 -45.37
CA VAL A 187 -15.09 -32.02 -45.52
C VAL A 187 -16.00 -31.11 -44.71
N ASP A 188 -17.22 -30.91 -45.21
CA ASP A 188 -18.28 -30.24 -44.48
C ASP A 188 -18.98 -31.26 -43.57
N ILE A 189 -18.93 -31.03 -42.27
CA ILE A 189 -19.49 -31.91 -41.24
C ILE A 189 -20.78 -31.29 -40.72
N ALA A 190 -21.91 -31.97 -40.92
CA ALA A 190 -23.16 -31.65 -40.25
C ALA A 190 -23.24 -32.44 -38.94
N LYS A 191 -23.24 -31.70 -37.83
CA LYS A 191 -23.33 -32.24 -36.49
C LYS A 191 -24.75 -32.06 -35.94
N LEU A 192 -25.32 -33.16 -35.46
CA LEU A 192 -26.61 -33.21 -34.78
C LEU A 192 -26.40 -33.75 -33.36
N GLY A 193 -26.18 -32.83 -32.43
CA GLY A 193 -25.84 -33.11 -31.04
C GLY A 193 -24.63 -34.03 -30.89
N THR A 194 -24.70 -34.96 -29.94
CA THR A 194 -23.69 -36.02 -29.70
C THR A 194 -24.01 -37.35 -30.40
N VAL A 195 -25.11 -37.43 -31.15
CA VAL A 195 -25.66 -38.71 -31.64
C VAL A 195 -25.27 -38.96 -33.10
N PHE A 196 -25.29 -37.94 -33.96
CA PHE A 196 -25.03 -38.10 -35.38
C PHE A 196 -24.01 -37.09 -35.91
N LEU A 197 -23.04 -37.59 -36.66
CA LEU A 197 -22.05 -36.79 -37.37
C LEU A 197 -22.03 -37.25 -38.83
N PHE A 198 -22.50 -36.38 -39.71
CA PHE A 198 -22.48 -36.59 -41.16
C PHE A 198 -21.36 -35.76 -41.76
N PHE A 199 -20.70 -36.27 -42.78
CA PHE A 199 -19.73 -35.50 -43.56
C PHE A 199 -20.08 -35.53 -45.04
N GLN A 200 -19.79 -34.43 -45.73
CA GLN A 200 -19.89 -34.29 -47.18
C GLN A 200 -18.53 -33.79 -47.71
N THR A 201 -17.96 -34.54 -48.64
CA THR A 201 -16.76 -34.14 -49.38
C THR A 201 -17.15 -33.21 -50.54
N ARG A 202 -16.21 -32.40 -51.04
CA ARG A 202 -16.42 -31.54 -52.23
C ARG A 202 -16.86 -32.31 -53.47
N ASP A 203 -16.52 -33.59 -53.53
CA ASP A 203 -16.90 -34.52 -54.59
C ASP A 203 -18.31 -35.14 -54.39
N ASN A 204 -19.16 -34.52 -53.56
CA ASN A 204 -20.51 -34.98 -53.21
C ASN A 204 -20.62 -36.37 -52.57
N ARG A 205 -19.51 -36.97 -52.11
CA ARG A 205 -19.58 -38.19 -51.30
C ARG A 205 -20.00 -37.85 -49.89
N VAL A 206 -20.99 -38.57 -49.37
CA VAL A 206 -21.51 -38.43 -48.02
C VAL A 206 -21.19 -39.66 -47.19
N GLY A 207 -21.02 -39.47 -45.88
CA GLY A 207 -20.87 -40.57 -44.94
C GLY A 207 -21.29 -40.19 -43.54
N MET A 208 -21.41 -41.20 -42.67
CA MET A 208 -21.78 -41.02 -41.27
C MET A 208 -20.69 -41.64 -40.40
N ALA A 209 -20.25 -40.92 -39.36
CA ALA A 209 -19.37 -41.50 -38.37
C ALA A 209 -20.16 -42.49 -37.51
N LYS A 210 -19.71 -43.74 -37.47
CA LYS A 210 -20.22 -44.76 -36.56
C LYS A 210 -19.20 -44.97 -35.46
N ARG A 211 -19.65 -44.98 -34.20
CA ARG A 211 -18.80 -45.39 -33.08
C ARG A 211 -18.43 -46.85 -33.31
N ASP A 212 -17.14 -47.16 -33.30
CA ASP A 212 -16.69 -48.55 -33.35
C ASP A 212 -17.05 -49.20 -32.02
N THR A 213 -18.16 -49.94 -32.00
CA THR A 213 -18.57 -50.70 -30.82
C THR A 213 -17.77 -51.99 -30.79
N HIS A 214 -16.45 -51.90 -30.61
CA HIS A 214 -15.64 -53.04 -30.24
C HIS A 214 -15.59 -53.11 -28.71
N ASN A 215 -16.70 -53.57 -28.12
CA ASN A 215 -16.66 -54.13 -26.77
C ASN A 215 -16.09 -55.54 -26.91
N GLY A 216 -14.80 -55.67 -26.62
CA GLY A 216 -14.16 -56.91 -26.19
C GLY A 216 -13.78 -56.75 -24.73
#